data_AF-A0A9D2R6A4-F1
#
_entry.id   AF-A0A9D2R6A4-F1
#
_cell.length_a   1.000
_cell.length_b   1.000
_cell.length_c   1.000
_cell.angle_alpha   90.00
_cell.angle_beta   90.00
_cell.angle_gamma   90.00
#
_symmetry.space_group_name_H-M   'P 1'
#
loop_
_entity.id
_entity.type
_entity.pdbx_description
1 polymer ?
#
loop_
_entity_poly.entity_id
_entity_poly.type
_entity_poly.pdbx_seq_one_letter_code
_entity_poly.pdbx_strand_id
1 'polypeptide(L)'
;MTLFETVFSGNDAVYGLTENAINAAIEQYGADKAVSFPNTAYSLPCYYAVTGVKVGTLGELKEALGVVKTLMTRENRTHDVFMSGVATALCAEFIEVLKYIDGATPYEEPCYGHLADAVIRELGVPLVTGDIPGVAVILGKAPTTEDAVALVKSYQAQGILVTLVGDIIDQLAEAGMKTGANLRVIPLGKDVTAVIHAVSVALRAALIFGNITPGDAGSLMKYTMERVPAFVNAFAPLNDVIVAAGAGAIALGFPVITNQEGVAEVPKSLICQPDVSKFNATSLEARDIKIKITNIDIPVAFASAFEGEIIRRGDMQVEFDGSRVDCAELVQAVDASEIEDHKITIVGPDVDEMELGSKNSIAYVVKVAGKNMQSDFEPVIERKFHNYINCIEGVYHTGQRDMLRIRIGKEAFNAGFRLKHIGEVLYVSVKNEFDAVVDKCEVTIYTDPAECTRIRHEVAIPTFDKRDERLDTLTDESVDVYYSCILCQAFSPSHVCVVTPERLGL
;
A
#
# COMPACT_ATOMS: atom_id res chain seq x y z
N MET A 1 -27.63 -20.05 19.16
CA MET A 1 -26.69 -19.17 19.86
C MET A 1 -26.79 -17.81 19.20
N THR A 2 -26.94 -16.74 19.98
CA THR A 2 -26.94 -15.37 19.43
C THR A 2 -25.52 -14.99 19.01
N LEU A 3 -25.36 -13.97 18.14
CA LEU A 3 -24.04 -13.48 17.74
C LEU A 3 -23.18 -13.06 18.95
N PHE A 4 -23.81 -12.48 19.97
CA PHE A 4 -23.16 -12.08 21.22
C PHE A 4 -22.62 -13.29 21.97
N GLU A 5 -23.45 -14.32 22.15
CA GLU A 5 -23.04 -15.58 22.80
C GLU A 5 -21.92 -16.28 22.04
N THR A 6 -21.95 -16.26 20.70
CA THR A 6 -20.88 -16.83 19.86
C THR A 6 -19.56 -16.08 20.05
N VAL A 7 -19.57 -14.74 20.08
CA VAL A 7 -18.36 -13.95 20.36
C VAL A 7 -17.84 -14.21 21.78
N PHE A 8 -18.72 -14.25 22.78
CA PHE A 8 -18.31 -14.52 24.17
C PHE A 8 -17.73 -15.93 24.34
N SER A 9 -18.36 -16.94 23.73
CA SER A 9 -17.88 -18.32 23.69
C SER A 9 -16.49 -18.41 23.04
N GLY A 10 -16.31 -17.78 21.88
CA GLY A 10 -15.03 -17.73 21.19
C GLY A 10 -13.95 -17.04 22.01
N ASN A 11 -14.29 -15.91 22.64
CA ASN A 11 -13.38 -15.17 23.51
C ASN A 11 -12.96 -15.98 24.75
N ASP A 12 -13.90 -16.69 25.40
CA ASP A 12 -13.60 -17.58 26.53
C ASP A 12 -12.67 -18.72 26.13
N ALA A 13 -12.90 -19.32 24.95
CA ALA A 13 -12.04 -20.38 24.42
C ALA A 13 -10.61 -19.88 24.16
N VAL A 14 -10.45 -18.73 23.48
CA VAL A 14 -9.13 -18.15 23.19
C VAL A 14 -8.42 -17.70 24.46
N TYR A 15 -9.14 -17.12 25.43
CA TYR A 15 -8.56 -16.77 26.73
C TYR A 15 -8.02 -18.00 27.46
N GLY A 16 -8.80 -19.10 27.52
CA GLY A 16 -8.37 -20.34 28.15
C GLY A 16 -7.14 -20.96 27.47
N LEU A 17 -7.09 -20.95 26.14
CA LEU A 17 -5.92 -21.38 25.38
C LEU A 17 -4.68 -20.52 25.69
N THR A 18 -4.86 -19.21 25.77
CA THR A 18 -3.78 -18.26 26.06
C THR A 18 -3.26 -18.43 27.48
N GLU A 19 -4.15 -18.58 28.46
CA GLU A 19 -3.77 -18.84 29.84
C GLU A 19 -2.93 -20.11 29.98
N ASN A 20 -3.37 -21.19 29.33
CA ASN A 20 -2.64 -22.46 29.35
C ASN A 20 -1.28 -22.34 28.66
N ALA A 21 -1.19 -21.63 27.53
CA ALA A 21 0.06 -21.41 26.81
C ALA A 21 1.07 -20.60 27.64
N ILE A 22 0.63 -19.52 28.30
CA ILE A 22 1.49 -18.72 29.19
C ILE A 22 1.94 -19.54 30.39
N ASN A 23 1.03 -20.30 31.02
CA ASN A 23 1.39 -21.16 32.15
C ASN A 23 2.44 -22.20 31.76
N ALA A 24 2.26 -22.88 30.62
CA ALA A 24 3.21 -23.87 30.12
C ALA A 24 4.57 -23.23 29.80
N ALA A 25 4.59 -22.03 29.19
CA ALA A 25 5.82 -21.29 28.95
C ALA A 25 6.53 -20.89 30.25
N ILE A 26 5.79 -20.44 31.28
CA ILE A 26 6.37 -20.11 32.59
C ILE A 26 6.93 -21.36 33.27
N GLU A 27 6.24 -22.49 33.20
CA GLU A 27 6.73 -23.75 33.74
C GLU A 27 8.02 -24.21 33.04
N GLN A 28 8.10 -24.03 31.72
CA GLN A 28 9.25 -24.42 30.92
C GLN A 28 10.46 -23.47 31.06
N TYR A 29 10.23 -22.16 31.08
CA TYR A 29 11.29 -21.15 30.95
C TYR A 29 11.49 -20.25 32.18
N GLY A 30 10.55 -20.27 33.14
CA GLY A 30 10.53 -19.38 34.30
C GLY A 30 9.87 -18.03 34.03
N ALA A 31 9.35 -17.37 35.07
CA ALA A 31 8.61 -16.11 34.96
C ALA A 31 9.47 -14.93 34.48
N ASP A 32 10.76 -14.89 34.85
CA ASP A 32 11.70 -13.82 34.48
C ASP A 32 12.18 -13.93 33.02
N LYS A 33 11.75 -14.95 32.28
CA LYS A 33 12.13 -15.15 30.88
C LYS A 33 11.67 -13.96 30.04
N ALA A 34 12.59 -13.36 29.28
CA ALA A 34 12.28 -12.27 28.37
C ALA A 34 11.39 -12.73 27.20
N VAL A 35 10.42 -11.89 26.82
CA VAL A 35 9.50 -12.13 25.72
C VAL A 35 9.27 -10.84 24.95
N SER A 36 9.46 -10.87 23.63
CA SER A 36 9.33 -9.69 22.76
C SER A 36 9.22 -10.10 21.29
N PHE A 37 8.51 -9.31 20.48
CA PHE A 37 8.63 -9.42 19.04
C PHE A 37 9.96 -8.83 18.54
N PRO A 38 10.52 -9.37 17.44
CA PRO A 38 11.75 -8.84 16.85
C PRO A 38 11.51 -7.47 16.20
N ASN A 39 12.50 -6.58 16.27
CA ASN A 39 12.55 -5.34 15.49
C ASN A 39 11.34 -4.40 15.66
N THR A 40 10.81 -4.29 16.89
CA THR A 40 9.77 -3.31 17.24
C THR A 40 10.11 -2.49 18.48
N ALA A 41 9.79 -1.20 18.47
CA ALA A 41 9.90 -0.29 19.61
C ALA A 41 8.66 -0.31 20.52
N TYR A 42 7.61 -1.04 20.09
CA TYR A 42 6.28 -1.02 20.69
C TYR A 42 5.97 -2.24 21.57
N SER A 43 7.00 -3.00 22.00
CA SER A 43 6.84 -4.17 22.88
C SER A 43 5.88 -5.20 22.26
N LEU A 44 4.70 -5.40 22.85
CA LEU A 44 3.54 -6.08 22.28
C LEU A 44 2.62 -5.00 21.69
N PRO A 45 2.67 -4.74 20.37
CA PRO A 45 2.13 -3.51 19.83
C PRO A 45 0.62 -3.30 20.07
N CYS A 46 -0.18 -4.36 20.04
CA CYS A 46 -1.62 -4.28 20.23
C CYS A 46 -1.95 -4.03 21.69
N TYR A 47 -1.35 -4.79 22.60
CA TYR A 47 -1.52 -4.60 24.04
C TYR A 47 -1.03 -3.22 24.48
N TYR A 48 0.15 -2.81 24.02
CA TYR A 48 0.71 -1.50 24.32
C TYR A 48 -0.16 -0.36 23.76
N ALA A 49 -0.67 -0.48 22.54
CA ALA A 49 -1.57 0.53 21.97
C ALA A 49 -2.84 0.70 22.81
N VAL A 50 -3.45 -0.40 23.24
CA VAL A 50 -4.72 -0.39 23.99
C VAL A 50 -4.54 0.02 25.45
N THR A 51 -3.46 -0.40 26.11
CA THR A 51 -3.30 -0.24 27.58
C THR A 51 -2.24 0.79 27.98
N GLY A 52 -1.32 1.13 27.08
CA GLY A 52 -0.15 1.97 27.39
C GLY A 52 0.94 1.27 28.19
N VAL A 53 0.78 -0.03 28.50
CA VAL A 53 1.71 -0.81 29.32
C VAL A 53 2.58 -1.68 28.43
N LYS A 54 3.90 -1.63 28.65
CA LYS A 54 4.86 -2.52 28.00
C LYS A 54 4.98 -3.83 28.77
N VAL A 55 5.19 -4.91 28.04
CA VAL A 55 5.45 -6.25 28.58
C VAL A 55 6.79 -6.72 28.03
N GLY A 56 7.66 -7.22 28.90
CA GLY A 56 9.00 -7.69 28.57
C GLY A 56 9.33 -9.07 29.13
N THR A 57 8.55 -9.62 30.07
CA THR A 57 8.78 -10.97 30.64
C THR A 57 7.52 -11.83 30.62
N LEU A 58 7.68 -13.16 30.79
CA LEU A 58 6.55 -14.09 30.90
C LEU A 58 5.68 -13.81 32.15
N GLY A 59 6.28 -13.38 33.25
CA GLY A 59 5.57 -12.95 34.46
C GLY A 59 4.68 -11.74 34.19
N GLU A 60 5.23 -10.71 33.55
CA GLU A 60 4.47 -9.53 33.13
C GLU A 60 3.37 -9.90 32.11
N LEU A 61 3.62 -10.86 31.21
CA LEU A 61 2.62 -11.36 30.26
C LEU A 61 1.44 -12.04 30.98
N LYS A 62 1.70 -12.78 32.06
CA LYS A 62 0.68 -13.38 32.93
C LYS A 62 -0.15 -12.31 33.66
N GLU A 63 0.49 -11.26 34.17
CA GLU A 63 -0.21 -10.12 34.79
C GLU A 63 -1.06 -9.36 33.76
N ALA A 64 -0.52 -9.15 32.56
CA ALA A 64 -1.20 -8.51 31.45
C ALA A 64 -2.45 -9.29 31.02
N LEU A 65 -2.44 -10.63 31.10
CA LEU A 65 -3.62 -11.46 30.86
C LEU A 65 -4.74 -11.18 31.87
N GLY A 66 -4.39 -10.85 33.12
CA GLY A 66 -5.35 -10.39 34.12
C GLY A 66 -6.05 -9.09 33.70
N VAL A 67 -5.35 -8.17 33.03
CA VAL A 67 -5.95 -6.96 32.45
C VAL A 67 -6.85 -7.32 31.27
N VAL A 68 -6.43 -8.26 30.40
CA VAL A 68 -7.30 -8.74 29.30
C VAL A 68 -8.61 -9.31 29.85
N LYS A 69 -8.56 -10.01 31.00
CA LYS A 69 -9.77 -10.54 31.65
C LYS A 69 -10.77 -9.45 32.04
N THR A 70 -10.33 -8.24 32.39
CA THR A 70 -11.24 -7.14 32.74
C THR A 70 -12.00 -6.59 31.54
N LEU A 71 -11.51 -6.84 30.32
CA LEU A 71 -12.17 -6.45 29.07
C LEU A 71 -13.26 -7.46 28.65
N MET A 72 -13.27 -8.66 29.26
CA MET A 72 -14.20 -9.74 28.93
C MET A 72 -15.53 -9.59 29.68
N THR A 73 -16.23 -8.48 29.44
CA THR A 73 -17.56 -8.24 30.01
C THR A 73 -18.63 -9.07 29.28
N ARG A 74 -19.77 -9.34 29.93
CA ARG A 74 -20.77 -10.33 29.47
C ARG A 74 -22.18 -9.76 29.39
N GLU A 75 -22.33 -8.44 29.33
CA GLU A 75 -23.64 -7.84 29.05
C GLU A 75 -23.94 -7.92 27.56
N ASN A 76 -25.21 -8.11 27.20
CA ASN A 76 -25.63 -8.10 25.79
C ASN A 76 -25.73 -6.67 25.24
N ARG A 77 -24.61 -5.93 25.28
CA ARG A 77 -24.44 -4.57 24.72
C ARG A 77 -23.28 -4.54 23.72
N THR A 78 -23.34 -3.61 22.77
CA THR A 78 -22.33 -3.49 21.71
C THR A 78 -20.92 -3.28 22.25
N HIS A 79 -20.79 -2.48 23.31
CA HIS A 79 -19.51 -2.27 23.99
C HIS A 79 -18.87 -3.60 24.44
N ASP A 80 -19.62 -4.46 25.14
CA ASP A 80 -19.13 -5.73 25.67
C ASP A 80 -18.66 -6.72 24.59
N VAL A 81 -19.38 -6.78 23.46
CA VAL A 81 -19.00 -7.62 22.32
C VAL A 81 -17.72 -7.11 21.69
N PHE A 82 -17.58 -5.79 21.51
CA PHE A 82 -16.37 -5.20 20.96
C PHE A 82 -15.18 -5.36 21.91
N MET A 83 -15.36 -5.16 23.21
CA MET A 83 -14.28 -5.38 24.18
C MET A 83 -13.88 -6.85 24.29
N SER A 84 -14.83 -7.78 24.15
CA SER A 84 -14.52 -9.22 24.03
C SER A 84 -13.76 -9.54 22.73
N GLY A 85 -14.07 -8.85 21.63
CA GLY A 85 -13.30 -8.92 20.39
C GLY A 85 -11.87 -8.40 20.53
N VAL A 86 -11.70 -7.23 21.17
CA VAL A 86 -10.38 -6.67 21.50
C VAL A 86 -9.61 -7.62 22.40
N ALA A 87 -10.23 -8.17 23.46
CA ALA A 87 -9.62 -9.16 24.33
C ALA A 87 -9.15 -10.40 23.56
N THR A 88 -9.92 -10.84 22.57
CA THR A 88 -9.56 -11.98 21.70
C THR A 88 -8.32 -11.66 20.86
N ALA A 89 -8.23 -10.45 20.30
CA ALA A 89 -7.05 -9.99 19.57
C ALA A 89 -5.81 -9.93 20.48
N LEU A 90 -5.94 -9.39 21.70
CA LEU A 90 -4.83 -9.34 22.66
C LEU A 90 -4.34 -10.73 23.08
N CYS A 91 -5.27 -11.66 23.29
CA CYS A 91 -4.93 -13.07 23.54
C CYS A 91 -4.17 -13.70 22.37
N ALA A 92 -4.58 -13.42 21.12
CA ALA A 92 -3.85 -13.87 19.93
C ALA A 92 -2.42 -13.29 19.89
N GLU A 93 -2.23 -12.02 20.28
CA GLU A 93 -0.89 -11.41 20.38
C GLU A 93 0.00 -12.16 21.39
N PHE A 94 -0.58 -12.55 22.51
CA PHE A 94 0.14 -13.26 23.56
C PHE A 94 0.52 -14.66 23.11
N ILE A 95 -0.36 -15.39 22.43
CA ILE A 95 -0.02 -16.69 21.83
C ILE A 95 1.10 -16.52 20.79
N GLU A 96 1.02 -15.50 19.94
CA GLU A 96 2.00 -15.26 18.90
C GLU A 96 3.39 -14.89 19.45
N VAL A 97 3.49 -14.04 20.47
CA VAL A 97 4.80 -13.66 21.03
C VAL A 97 5.53 -14.84 21.68
N LEU A 98 4.79 -15.80 22.25
CA LEU A 98 5.38 -17.00 22.85
C LEU A 98 6.14 -17.85 21.81
N LYS A 99 5.77 -17.74 20.51
CA LYS A 99 6.47 -18.43 19.42
C LYS A 99 7.87 -17.84 19.13
N TYR A 100 8.18 -16.64 19.62
CA TYR A 100 9.45 -15.91 19.38
C TYR A 100 10.44 -15.96 20.56
N ILE A 101 10.13 -16.70 21.62
CA ILE A 101 11.03 -16.86 22.77
C ILE A 101 12.40 -17.36 22.30
N ASP A 102 13.47 -16.86 22.94
CA ASP A 102 14.87 -17.17 22.59
C ASP A 102 15.29 -16.81 21.17
N GLY A 103 14.63 -15.82 20.56
CA GLY A 103 14.96 -15.38 19.21
C GLY A 103 14.57 -16.41 18.15
N ALA A 104 13.61 -17.30 18.47
CA ALA A 104 13.07 -18.24 17.52
C ALA A 104 12.49 -17.52 16.29
N THR A 105 12.59 -18.18 15.14
CA THR A 105 12.03 -17.75 13.86
C THR A 105 10.87 -18.68 13.49
N PRO A 106 9.70 -18.54 14.11
CA PRO A 106 8.59 -19.49 13.97
C PRO A 106 7.91 -19.48 12.59
N TYR A 107 8.25 -18.50 11.75
CA TYR A 107 7.73 -18.36 10.40
C TYR A 107 8.87 -18.44 9.40
N GLU A 108 8.63 -19.17 8.33
CA GLU A 108 9.50 -19.29 7.17
C GLU A 108 8.75 -18.84 5.91
N GLU A 109 9.49 -18.42 4.89
CA GLU A 109 8.90 -18.03 3.62
C GLU A 109 7.99 -19.15 3.06
N PRO A 110 6.79 -18.81 2.56
CA PRO A 110 6.34 -17.45 2.23
C PRO A 110 5.67 -16.68 3.38
N CYS A 111 5.58 -17.24 4.59
CA CYS A 111 4.95 -16.58 5.73
C CYS A 111 5.89 -15.62 6.46
N TYR A 112 5.42 -14.40 6.72
CA TYR A 112 6.22 -13.34 7.33
C TYR A 112 6.11 -13.32 8.86
N GLY A 113 4.99 -13.77 9.43
CA GLY A 113 4.72 -13.61 10.85
C GLY A 113 4.68 -12.13 11.25
N HIS A 114 5.48 -11.76 12.25
CA HIS A 114 5.55 -10.40 12.76
C HIS A 114 6.25 -9.45 11.77
N LEU A 115 5.55 -8.40 11.36
CA LEU A 115 6.13 -7.36 10.52
C LEU A 115 6.89 -6.34 11.38
N ALA A 116 8.17 -6.11 11.07
CA ALA A 116 9.03 -5.15 11.78
C ALA A 116 8.56 -3.70 11.59
N ASP A 117 8.92 -2.82 12.53
CA ASP A 117 8.52 -1.40 12.47
C ASP A 117 9.04 -0.68 11.21
N ALA A 118 10.18 -1.12 10.67
CA ALA A 118 10.73 -0.57 9.42
C ALA A 118 9.78 -0.80 8.23
N VAL A 119 9.20 -2.01 8.13
CA VAL A 119 8.23 -2.37 7.09
C VAL A 119 6.96 -1.53 7.22
N ILE A 120 6.51 -1.27 8.45
CA ILE A 120 5.35 -0.39 8.69
C ILE A 120 5.64 1.05 8.29
N ARG A 121 6.86 1.55 8.53
CA ARG A 121 7.24 2.90 8.09
C ARG A 121 7.23 3.01 6.57
N GLU A 122 7.72 1.99 5.88
CA GLU A 122 7.73 1.89 4.42
C GLU A 122 6.31 1.82 3.85
N LEU A 123 5.43 0.97 4.39
CA LEU A 123 4.04 0.82 3.93
C LEU A 123 3.12 1.97 4.37
N GLY A 124 3.46 2.67 5.45
CA GLY A 124 2.60 3.66 6.07
C GLY A 124 2.54 4.99 5.32
N VAL A 125 3.61 5.41 4.66
CA VAL A 125 3.58 6.63 3.83
C VAL A 125 2.62 6.45 2.62
N PRO A 126 2.67 5.35 1.85
CA PRO A 126 1.67 5.06 0.83
C PRO A 126 0.22 4.97 1.35
N LEU A 127 0.02 4.44 2.57
CA LEU A 127 -1.32 4.39 3.20
C LEU A 127 -1.84 5.79 3.55
N VAL A 128 -0.98 6.69 4.05
CA VAL A 128 -1.36 8.08 4.41
C VAL A 128 -1.60 8.93 3.16
N THR A 129 -0.81 8.71 2.10
CA THR A 129 -0.95 9.44 0.82
C THR A 129 -2.09 8.92 -0.05
N GLY A 130 -2.62 7.72 0.26
CA GLY A 130 -3.69 7.07 -0.51
C GLY A 130 -3.22 6.30 -1.72
N ASP A 131 -1.90 6.15 -1.93
CA ASP A 131 -1.31 5.29 -2.96
C ASP A 131 -1.56 3.80 -2.68
N ILE A 132 -1.68 3.43 -1.39
CA ILE A 132 -2.36 2.19 -0.99
C ILE A 132 -3.80 2.59 -0.59
N PRO A 133 -4.80 2.34 -1.46
CA PRO A 133 -6.17 2.80 -1.21
C PRO A 133 -6.89 2.01 -0.13
N GLY A 134 -6.38 0.82 0.23
CA GLY A 134 -7.00 -0.09 1.18
C GLY A 134 -6.07 -1.20 1.66
N VAL A 135 -6.46 -1.86 2.76
CA VAL A 135 -5.83 -3.09 3.26
C VAL A 135 -6.87 -4.21 3.34
N ALA A 136 -6.69 -5.25 2.54
CA ALA A 136 -7.51 -6.46 2.59
C ALA A 136 -6.88 -7.48 3.54
N VAL A 137 -7.60 -7.90 4.58
CA VAL A 137 -7.19 -9.02 5.44
C VAL A 137 -8.02 -10.25 5.05
N ILE A 138 -7.42 -11.20 4.34
CA ILE A 138 -8.13 -12.39 3.86
C ILE A 138 -7.78 -13.58 4.76
N LEU A 139 -8.82 -14.20 5.32
CA LEU A 139 -8.71 -15.26 6.31
C LEU A 139 -9.48 -16.51 5.87
N GLY A 140 -8.84 -17.67 6.04
CA GLY A 140 -9.43 -18.98 5.81
C GLY A 140 -9.09 -19.56 4.45
N LYS A 141 -10.03 -20.33 3.88
CA LYS A 141 -9.88 -21.04 2.61
C LYS A 141 -10.96 -20.61 1.63
N ALA A 142 -10.57 -20.10 0.46
CA ALA A 142 -11.55 -19.80 -0.59
C ALA A 142 -12.18 -21.10 -1.12
N PRO A 143 -13.40 -21.07 -1.69
CA PRO A 143 -14.07 -22.29 -2.19
C PRO A 143 -13.23 -23.07 -3.21
N THR A 144 -12.53 -22.36 -4.09
CA THR A 144 -11.59 -22.92 -5.05
C THR A 144 -10.28 -22.12 -5.09
N THR A 145 -9.23 -22.72 -5.63
CA THR A 145 -7.94 -22.05 -5.82
C THR A 145 -8.06 -20.92 -6.84
N GLU A 146 -8.90 -21.09 -7.86
CA GLU A 146 -9.23 -20.07 -8.85
C GLU A 146 -9.89 -18.85 -8.21
N ASP A 147 -10.83 -19.05 -7.28
CA ASP A 147 -11.48 -17.96 -6.54
C ASP A 147 -10.47 -17.19 -5.67
N ALA A 148 -9.56 -17.90 -4.99
CA ALA A 148 -8.49 -17.27 -4.20
C ALA A 148 -7.61 -16.37 -5.08
N VAL A 149 -7.12 -16.90 -6.20
CA VAL A 149 -6.26 -16.15 -7.13
C VAL A 149 -7.00 -14.96 -7.72
N ALA A 150 -8.25 -15.16 -8.17
CA ALA A 150 -9.07 -14.10 -8.74
C ALA A 150 -9.31 -12.96 -7.75
N LEU A 151 -9.66 -13.29 -6.50
CA LEU A 151 -9.89 -12.28 -5.47
C LEU A 151 -8.60 -11.50 -5.14
N VAL A 152 -7.48 -12.19 -4.91
CA VAL A 152 -6.21 -11.53 -4.57
C VAL A 152 -5.71 -10.66 -5.71
N LYS A 153 -5.76 -11.16 -6.96
CA LYS A 153 -5.40 -10.37 -8.15
C LYS A 153 -6.31 -9.15 -8.32
N SER A 154 -7.61 -9.26 -8.01
CA SER A 154 -8.52 -8.13 -8.13
C SER A 154 -8.14 -6.97 -7.19
N TYR A 155 -7.74 -7.27 -5.95
CA TYR A 155 -7.24 -6.25 -5.02
C TYR A 155 -5.85 -5.74 -5.41
N GLN A 156 -4.95 -6.63 -5.82
CA GLN A 156 -3.61 -6.26 -6.25
C GLN A 156 -3.64 -5.31 -7.45
N ALA A 157 -4.49 -5.55 -8.45
CA ALA A 157 -4.68 -4.69 -9.61
C ALA A 157 -5.26 -3.30 -9.25
N GLN A 158 -5.87 -3.19 -8.07
CA GLN A 158 -6.38 -1.92 -7.53
C GLN A 158 -5.36 -1.24 -6.60
N GLY A 159 -4.14 -1.79 -6.47
CA GLY A 159 -3.08 -1.26 -5.61
C GLY A 159 -3.28 -1.54 -4.11
N ILE A 160 -4.29 -2.32 -3.74
CA ILE A 160 -4.63 -2.66 -2.34
C ILE A 160 -3.56 -3.57 -1.74
N LEU A 161 -3.17 -3.28 -0.49
CA LEU A 161 -2.33 -4.18 0.28
C LEU A 161 -3.13 -5.38 0.75
N VAL A 162 -2.75 -6.57 0.34
CA VAL A 162 -3.39 -7.83 0.73
C VAL A 162 -2.56 -8.52 1.81
N THR A 163 -3.19 -8.91 2.91
CA THR A 163 -2.62 -9.78 3.93
C THR A 163 -3.39 -11.08 3.99
N LEU A 164 -2.68 -12.20 4.12
CA LEU A 164 -3.26 -13.54 4.00
C LEU A 164 -3.02 -14.34 5.28
N VAL A 165 -4.06 -15.01 5.76
CA VAL A 165 -4.02 -15.90 6.93
C VAL A 165 -4.79 -17.19 6.64
N GLY A 166 -4.18 -18.34 6.91
CA GLY A 166 -4.80 -19.66 6.72
C GLY A 166 -4.54 -20.28 5.35
N ASP A 167 -5.36 -21.28 5.00
CA ASP A 167 -5.17 -22.16 3.84
C ASP A 167 -5.18 -21.43 2.49
N ILE A 168 -5.70 -20.21 2.40
CA ILE A 168 -5.58 -19.39 1.19
C ILE A 168 -4.12 -19.20 0.76
N ILE A 169 -3.18 -19.18 1.71
CA ILE A 169 -1.74 -19.11 1.41
C ILE A 169 -1.31 -20.32 0.58
N ASP A 170 -1.78 -21.52 0.94
CA ASP A 170 -1.46 -22.74 0.21
C ASP A 170 -2.17 -22.76 -1.15
N GLN A 171 -3.40 -22.26 -1.26
CA GLN A 171 -4.11 -22.14 -2.55
C GLN A 171 -3.33 -21.26 -3.54
N LEU A 172 -2.82 -20.11 -3.10
CA LEU A 172 -2.02 -19.25 -3.98
C LEU A 172 -0.69 -19.90 -4.38
N ALA A 173 -0.05 -20.62 -3.46
CA ALA A 173 1.19 -21.35 -3.73
C ALA A 173 0.97 -22.48 -4.75
N GLU A 174 -0.13 -23.25 -4.62
CA GLU A 174 -0.54 -24.29 -5.57
C GLU A 174 -0.79 -23.73 -6.98
N ALA A 175 -1.34 -22.51 -7.07
CA ALA A 175 -1.53 -21.81 -8.34
C ALA A 175 -0.26 -21.16 -8.90
N GLY A 176 0.87 -21.23 -8.20
CA GLY A 176 2.12 -20.58 -8.59
C GLY A 176 2.07 -19.04 -8.53
N MET A 177 1.14 -18.46 -7.78
CA MET A 177 1.05 -17.01 -7.60
C MET A 177 2.18 -16.52 -6.71
N LYS A 178 2.99 -15.57 -7.21
CA LYS A 178 4.04 -14.93 -6.43
C LYS A 178 3.42 -14.02 -5.36
N THR A 179 3.97 -14.08 -4.15
CA THR A 179 3.60 -13.22 -3.02
C THR A 179 4.85 -12.54 -2.48
N GLY A 180 4.68 -11.46 -1.73
CA GLY A 180 5.75 -10.67 -1.14
C GLY A 180 5.33 -9.23 -0.85
N ALA A 181 6.07 -8.56 0.04
CA ALA A 181 5.84 -7.16 0.38
C ALA A 181 5.95 -6.23 -0.84
N ASN A 182 6.91 -6.48 -1.74
CA ASN A 182 7.08 -5.76 -3.00
C ASN A 182 5.88 -5.90 -3.94
N LEU A 183 5.16 -7.03 -3.89
CA LEU A 183 3.95 -7.27 -4.68
C LEU A 183 2.66 -6.85 -3.96
N ARG A 184 2.77 -6.24 -2.77
CA ARG A 184 1.65 -5.87 -1.88
C ARG A 184 0.75 -7.06 -1.50
N VAL A 185 1.29 -8.28 -1.48
CA VAL A 185 0.57 -9.49 -1.06
C VAL A 185 1.40 -10.20 -0.01
N ILE A 186 1.05 -10.07 1.27
CA ILE A 186 1.86 -10.50 2.41
C ILE A 186 1.18 -11.69 3.13
N PRO A 187 1.71 -12.92 3.00
CA PRO A 187 1.28 -14.05 3.82
C PRO A 187 1.79 -13.89 5.25
N LEU A 188 0.88 -13.91 6.23
CA LEU A 188 1.24 -13.71 7.64
C LEU A 188 1.46 -15.04 8.36
N GLY A 189 0.58 -16.01 8.15
CA GLY A 189 0.68 -17.32 8.80
C GLY A 189 -0.53 -18.20 8.57
N LYS A 190 -0.40 -19.50 8.85
CA LYS A 190 -1.48 -20.48 8.69
C LYS A 190 -2.46 -20.50 9.87
N ASP A 191 -1.98 -20.24 11.07
CA ASP A 191 -2.82 -20.19 12.27
C ASP A 191 -3.69 -18.93 12.29
N VAL A 192 -4.92 -19.06 12.77
CA VAL A 192 -5.85 -17.92 12.93
C VAL A 192 -5.25 -16.81 13.80
N THR A 193 -4.43 -17.15 14.80
CA THR A 193 -3.76 -16.17 15.67
C THR A 193 -2.82 -15.24 14.92
N ALA A 194 -2.27 -15.66 13.76
CA ALA A 194 -1.39 -14.84 12.94
C ALA A 194 -2.09 -13.60 12.36
N VAL A 195 -3.43 -13.54 12.36
CA VAL A 195 -4.20 -12.34 11.98
C VAL A 195 -3.83 -11.12 12.83
N ILE A 196 -3.35 -11.34 14.06
CA ILE A 196 -2.89 -10.26 14.93
C ILE A 196 -1.74 -9.47 14.33
N HIS A 197 -0.93 -10.09 13.45
CA HIS A 197 0.15 -9.37 12.76
C HIS A 197 -0.41 -8.30 11.82
N ALA A 198 -1.58 -8.52 11.18
CA ALA A 198 -2.27 -7.49 10.40
C ALA A 198 -2.84 -6.37 11.29
N VAL A 199 -3.47 -6.74 12.41
CA VAL A 199 -4.00 -5.78 13.41
C VAL A 199 -2.87 -4.90 13.95
N SER A 200 -1.71 -5.49 14.23
CA SER A 200 -0.54 -4.78 14.74
C SER A 200 -0.01 -3.73 13.76
N VAL A 201 -0.22 -3.89 12.46
CA VAL A 201 0.12 -2.88 11.45
C VAL A 201 -0.78 -1.67 11.59
N ALA A 202 -2.09 -1.87 11.69
CA ALA A 202 -3.06 -0.78 11.86
C ALA A 202 -2.82 0.00 13.16
N LEU A 203 -2.58 -0.71 14.26
CA LEU A 203 -2.35 -0.07 15.56
C LEU A 203 -1.02 0.67 15.61
N ARG A 204 0.06 0.10 15.06
CA ARG A 204 1.35 0.81 14.97
C ARG A 204 1.29 1.98 13.99
N ALA A 205 0.49 1.92 12.93
CA ALA A 205 0.28 3.08 12.06
C ALA A 205 -0.35 4.25 12.84
N ALA A 206 -1.29 3.98 13.75
CA ALA A 206 -1.85 5.00 14.63
C ALA A 206 -0.81 5.57 15.60
N LEU A 207 0.04 4.73 16.19
CA LEU A 207 1.11 5.18 17.09
C LEU A 207 2.20 5.97 16.35
N ILE A 208 2.64 5.51 15.17
CA ILE A 208 3.74 6.10 14.39
C ILE A 208 3.30 7.38 13.69
N PHE A 209 2.21 7.32 12.91
CA PHE A 209 1.79 8.43 12.03
C PHE A 209 0.71 9.29 12.66
N GLY A 210 -0.20 8.68 13.42
CA GLY A 210 -1.20 9.41 14.19
C GLY A 210 -0.65 10.06 15.46
N ASN A 211 0.55 9.66 15.88
CA ASN A 211 1.15 10.06 17.16
C ASN A 211 0.16 9.89 18.34
N ILE A 212 -0.67 8.84 18.27
CA ILE A 212 -1.65 8.53 19.31
C ILE A 212 -0.90 8.09 20.56
N THR A 213 -1.29 8.63 21.72
CA THR A 213 -0.70 8.25 23.00
C THR A 213 -1.10 6.80 23.34
N PRO A 214 -0.14 5.90 23.59
CA PRO A 214 -0.43 4.53 24.02
C PRO A 214 -1.35 4.52 25.27
N GLY A 215 -2.39 3.68 25.25
CA GLY A 215 -3.42 3.64 26.31
C GLY A 215 -4.62 4.56 26.08
N ASP A 216 -4.55 5.49 25.12
CA ASP A 216 -5.73 6.25 24.68
C ASP A 216 -6.55 5.45 23.66
N ALA A 217 -7.27 4.44 24.16
CA ALA A 217 -8.08 3.56 23.33
C ALA A 217 -9.15 4.32 22.52
N GLY A 218 -9.68 5.44 23.03
CA GLY A 218 -10.68 6.24 22.33
C GLY A 218 -10.10 6.90 21.08
N SER A 219 -8.96 7.59 21.21
CA SER A 219 -8.29 8.20 20.06
C SER A 219 -7.73 7.15 19.09
N LEU A 220 -7.27 6.01 19.60
CA LEU A 220 -6.80 4.88 18.81
C LEU A 220 -7.90 4.34 17.88
N MET A 221 -9.06 3.99 18.44
CA MET A 221 -10.19 3.43 17.68
C MET A 221 -10.74 4.43 16.66
N LYS A 222 -10.77 5.72 17.03
CA LYS A 222 -11.14 6.80 16.09
C LYS A 222 -10.14 6.88 14.94
N TYR A 223 -8.84 6.86 15.22
CA TYR A 223 -7.81 6.92 14.18
C TYR A 223 -7.90 5.73 13.23
N THR A 224 -8.03 4.49 13.73
CA THR A 224 -8.14 3.32 12.87
C THR A 224 -9.38 3.37 11.99
N MET A 225 -10.52 3.78 12.55
CA MET A 225 -11.77 3.94 11.81
C MET A 225 -11.71 5.03 10.73
N GLU A 226 -11.05 6.15 10.99
CA GLU A 226 -11.03 7.29 10.05
C GLU A 226 -9.86 7.24 9.05
N ARG A 227 -8.72 6.65 9.43
CA ARG A 227 -7.45 6.77 8.69
C ARG A 227 -6.88 5.46 8.16
N VAL A 228 -7.32 4.31 8.67
CA VAL A 228 -6.82 3.00 8.21
C VAL A 228 -7.91 2.31 7.39
N PRO A 229 -7.86 2.35 6.04
CA PRO A 229 -8.89 1.79 5.16
C PRO A 229 -8.80 0.25 5.07
N ALA A 230 -8.90 -0.44 6.20
CA ALA A 230 -8.85 -1.90 6.27
C ALA A 230 -10.24 -2.54 6.30
N PHE A 231 -10.33 -3.76 5.76
CA PHE A 231 -11.49 -4.64 5.83
C PHE A 231 -11.05 -6.11 5.88
N VAL A 232 -11.94 -6.99 6.33
CA VAL A 232 -11.66 -8.42 6.49
C VAL A 232 -12.54 -9.23 5.54
N ASN A 233 -11.94 -10.16 4.80
CA ASN A 233 -12.64 -11.20 4.06
C ASN A 233 -12.45 -12.53 4.78
N ALA A 234 -13.49 -13.03 5.43
CA ALA A 234 -13.45 -14.29 6.19
C ALA A 234 -14.24 -15.37 5.46
N PHE A 235 -13.54 -16.38 4.93
CA PHE A 235 -14.20 -17.49 4.25
C PHE A 235 -14.81 -18.49 5.25
N ALA A 236 -15.97 -19.03 4.89
CA ALA A 236 -16.60 -20.14 5.60
C ALA A 236 -15.71 -21.40 5.60
N PRO A 237 -15.79 -22.26 6.64
CA PRO A 237 -16.67 -22.14 7.80
C PRO A 237 -16.11 -21.20 8.88
N LEU A 238 -16.99 -20.39 9.48
CA LEU A 238 -16.64 -19.58 10.65
C LEU A 238 -16.89 -20.37 11.94
N ASN A 239 -15.88 -20.48 12.79
CA ASN A 239 -16.04 -20.97 14.17
C ASN A 239 -16.14 -19.79 15.15
N ASP A 240 -16.51 -20.07 16.40
CA ASP A 240 -16.67 -19.05 17.45
C ASP A 240 -15.41 -18.18 17.63
N VAL A 241 -14.22 -18.75 17.46
CA VAL A 241 -12.93 -18.04 17.57
C VAL A 241 -12.76 -17.02 16.45
N ILE A 242 -13.04 -17.39 15.20
CA ILE A 242 -12.98 -16.49 14.05
C ILE A 242 -14.03 -15.39 14.18
N VAL A 243 -15.23 -15.72 14.65
CA VAL A 243 -16.30 -14.74 14.90
C VAL A 243 -15.88 -13.73 16.00
N ALA A 244 -15.24 -14.20 17.08
CA ALA A 244 -14.71 -13.34 18.12
C ALA A 244 -13.57 -12.43 17.63
N ALA A 245 -12.66 -12.94 16.79
CA ALA A 245 -11.64 -12.12 16.14
C ALA A 245 -12.26 -11.06 15.21
N GLY A 246 -13.32 -11.41 14.47
CA GLY A 246 -14.10 -10.47 13.64
C GLY A 246 -14.71 -9.33 14.46
N ALA A 247 -15.19 -9.59 15.67
CA ALA A 247 -15.67 -8.52 16.57
C ALA A 247 -14.55 -7.53 16.95
N GLY A 248 -13.30 -7.98 17.07
CA GLY A 248 -12.14 -7.12 17.29
C GLY A 248 -11.82 -6.25 16.07
N ALA A 249 -11.95 -6.78 14.86
CA ALA A 249 -11.82 -6.00 13.62
C ALA A 249 -12.91 -4.92 13.52
N ILE A 250 -14.16 -5.27 13.82
CA ILE A 250 -15.28 -4.31 13.82
C ILE A 250 -15.07 -3.22 14.88
N ALA A 251 -14.54 -3.56 16.06
CA ALA A 251 -14.21 -2.59 17.10
C ALA A 251 -13.21 -1.53 16.60
N LEU A 252 -12.27 -1.92 15.73
CA LEU A 252 -11.29 -1.02 15.09
C LEU A 252 -11.86 -0.23 13.90
N GLY A 253 -13.13 -0.46 13.54
CA GLY A 253 -13.80 0.17 12.40
C GLY A 253 -13.62 -0.58 11.08
N PHE A 254 -13.22 -1.85 11.11
CA PHE A 254 -12.99 -2.65 9.90
C PHE A 254 -14.18 -3.59 9.64
N PRO A 255 -14.86 -3.46 8.48
CA PRO A 255 -15.97 -4.33 8.15
C PRO A 255 -15.47 -5.75 7.85
N VAL A 256 -16.32 -6.73 8.18
CA VAL A 256 -16.07 -8.15 7.94
C VAL A 256 -17.06 -8.66 6.89
N ILE A 257 -16.56 -9.17 5.78
CA ILE A 257 -17.32 -9.74 4.68
C ILE A 257 -17.08 -11.25 4.69
N THR A 258 -18.14 -12.04 4.62
CA THR A 258 -18.07 -13.50 4.64
C THR A 258 -19.06 -14.15 3.68
N ASN A 259 -18.73 -15.34 3.18
CA ASN A 259 -19.66 -16.19 2.43
C ASN A 259 -20.39 -17.22 3.34
N GLN A 260 -20.25 -17.10 4.66
CA GLN A 260 -20.99 -17.92 5.61
C GLN A 260 -22.47 -17.51 5.62
N GLU A 261 -23.31 -18.30 4.95
CA GLU A 261 -24.76 -18.13 5.01
C GLU A 261 -25.29 -18.29 6.43
N GLY A 262 -26.33 -17.53 6.76
CA GLY A 262 -27.02 -17.58 8.05
C GLY A 262 -26.30 -16.85 9.20
N VAL A 263 -25.22 -16.12 8.92
CA VAL A 263 -24.62 -15.20 9.90
C VAL A 263 -25.58 -14.06 10.23
N ALA A 264 -25.60 -13.62 11.49
CA ALA A 264 -26.40 -12.47 11.91
C ALA A 264 -25.75 -11.16 11.42
N GLU A 265 -26.15 -10.70 10.24
CA GLU A 265 -25.60 -9.51 9.60
C GLU A 265 -25.79 -8.24 10.44
N VAL A 266 -24.78 -7.38 10.41
CA VAL A 266 -24.80 -6.04 11.01
C VAL A 266 -24.50 -5.05 9.90
N PRO A 267 -25.43 -4.12 9.57
CA PRO A 267 -25.25 -3.20 8.46
C PRO A 267 -23.89 -2.51 8.47
N LYS A 268 -23.23 -2.50 7.30
CA LYS A 268 -21.86 -2.00 7.07
C LYS A 268 -20.73 -2.68 7.87
N SER A 269 -21.00 -3.50 8.87
CA SER A 269 -19.96 -4.04 9.78
C SER A 269 -19.71 -5.53 9.62
N LEU A 270 -20.78 -6.32 9.46
CA LEU A 270 -20.72 -7.75 9.23
C LEU A 270 -21.70 -8.10 8.10
N ILE A 271 -21.15 -8.44 6.94
CA ILE A 271 -21.91 -8.55 5.69
C ILE A 271 -21.79 -9.98 5.15
N CYS A 272 -22.94 -10.59 4.84
CA CYS A 272 -22.97 -11.87 4.14
C CYS A 272 -22.99 -11.63 2.63
N GLN A 273 -21.93 -12.03 1.93
CA GLN A 273 -21.85 -12.07 0.48
C GLN A 273 -21.59 -13.53 0.06
N PRO A 274 -22.61 -14.32 -0.32
CA PRO A 274 -22.39 -15.71 -0.71
C PRO A 274 -21.58 -15.85 -2.01
N ASP A 275 -21.66 -14.85 -2.89
CA ASP A 275 -20.99 -14.82 -4.18
C ASP A 275 -19.57 -14.24 -4.05
N VAL A 276 -18.56 -15.11 -4.00
CA VAL A 276 -17.15 -14.72 -3.82
C VAL A 276 -16.65 -13.78 -4.90
N SER A 277 -17.18 -13.85 -6.12
CA SER A 277 -16.80 -12.94 -7.21
C SER A 277 -17.14 -11.47 -6.89
N LYS A 278 -18.06 -11.23 -5.96
CA LYS A 278 -18.48 -9.90 -5.50
C LYS A 278 -17.82 -9.46 -4.20
N PHE A 279 -16.92 -10.27 -3.61
CA PHE A 279 -16.20 -9.89 -2.39
C PHE A 279 -15.48 -8.56 -2.56
N ASN A 280 -14.76 -8.38 -3.68
CA ASN A 280 -14.02 -7.15 -3.95
C ASN A 280 -14.94 -5.93 -3.89
N ALA A 281 -15.94 -5.86 -4.77
CA ALA A 281 -16.86 -4.73 -4.85
C ALA A 281 -17.58 -4.47 -3.50
N THR A 282 -18.07 -5.53 -2.85
CA THR A 282 -18.76 -5.43 -1.56
C THR A 282 -17.84 -4.87 -0.47
N SER A 283 -16.56 -5.29 -0.45
CA SER A 283 -15.60 -4.88 0.57
C SER A 283 -15.19 -3.42 0.41
N LEU A 284 -14.97 -2.99 -0.84
CA LEU A 284 -14.64 -1.59 -1.13
C LEU A 284 -15.80 -0.66 -0.77
N GLU A 285 -17.04 -1.03 -1.13
CA GLU A 285 -18.23 -0.28 -0.76
C GLU A 285 -18.41 -0.22 0.76
N ALA A 286 -18.26 -1.35 1.46
CA ALA A 286 -18.41 -1.42 2.91
C ALA A 286 -17.42 -0.50 3.65
N ARG A 287 -16.22 -0.29 3.08
CA ARG A 287 -15.18 0.56 3.67
C ARG A 287 -15.14 1.98 3.08
N ASP A 288 -16.06 2.30 2.18
CA ASP A 288 -16.12 3.58 1.43
C ASP A 288 -14.81 3.87 0.64
N ILE A 289 -14.13 2.82 0.17
CA ILE A 289 -12.90 2.92 -0.64
C ILE A 289 -13.29 3.21 -2.09
N LYS A 290 -12.89 4.37 -2.59
CA LYS A 290 -13.05 4.76 -3.98
C LYS A 290 -11.76 4.50 -4.74
N ILE A 291 -11.80 3.55 -5.66
CA ILE A 291 -10.70 3.28 -6.56
C ILE A 291 -10.64 4.42 -7.58
N LYS A 292 -9.55 5.19 -7.58
CA LYS A 292 -9.20 6.09 -8.70
C LYS A 292 -9.04 5.25 -9.97
N ILE A 293 -9.09 5.81 -11.18
CA ILE A 293 -9.07 5.01 -12.41
C ILE A 293 -7.80 4.14 -12.46
N THR A 294 -7.88 2.85 -12.13
CA THR A 294 -6.71 1.95 -12.08
C THR A 294 -6.52 1.16 -13.37
N ASN A 295 -7.54 1.09 -14.22
CA ASN A 295 -7.45 0.33 -15.46
C ASN A 295 -6.91 1.23 -16.57
N ILE A 296 -5.58 1.23 -16.74
CA ILE A 296 -4.92 1.88 -17.87
C ILE A 296 -4.89 0.89 -19.03
N ASP A 297 -5.34 1.30 -20.20
CA ASP A 297 -5.40 0.45 -21.40
C ASP A 297 -4.00 0.24 -21.98
N ILE A 298 -3.24 -0.65 -21.35
CA ILE A 298 -1.88 -1.04 -21.75
C ILE A 298 -1.72 -2.57 -21.69
N PRO A 299 -0.81 -3.16 -22.49
CA PRO A 299 -0.68 -4.61 -22.63
C PRO A 299 0.18 -5.29 -21.55
N VAL A 300 0.62 -4.55 -20.54
CA VAL A 300 1.48 -5.00 -19.43
C VAL A 300 0.87 -4.59 -18.10
N ALA A 301 1.34 -5.15 -16.99
CA ALA A 301 0.83 -4.76 -15.69
C ALA A 301 1.26 -3.32 -15.32
N PHE A 302 0.39 -2.62 -14.59
CA PHE A 302 0.67 -1.29 -14.04
C PHE A 302 0.43 -1.30 -12.53
N ALA A 303 1.48 -1.10 -11.75
CA ALA A 303 1.43 -0.99 -10.29
C ALA A 303 2.74 -0.39 -9.77
N SER A 304 2.68 0.32 -8.65
CA SER A 304 3.88 0.80 -7.94
C SER A 304 4.81 -0.31 -7.44
N ALA A 305 4.34 -1.56 -7.42
CA ALA A 305 5.18 -2.73 -7.21
C ALA A 305 6.33 -2.86 -8.24
N PHE A 306 6.15 -2.31 -9.45
CA PHE A 306 7.14 -2.36 -10.53
C PHE A 306 8.13 -1.20 -10.51
N GLU A 307 7.93 -0.18 -9.65
CA GLU A 307 8.72 1.07 -9.66
C GLU A 307 10.23 0.86 -9.50
N GLY A 308 10.63 -0.23 -8.81
CA GLY A 308 12.02 -0.59 -8.56
C GLY A 308 12.68 -1.48 -9.62
N GLU A 309 12.00 -1.84 -10.71
CA GLU A 309 12.55 -2.74 -11.72
C GLU A 309 13.74 -2.12 -12.47
N ILE A 310 14.84 -2.88 -12.59
CA ILE A 310 16.03 -2.43 -13.32
C ILE A 310 16.19 -3.25 -14.60
N ILE A 311 16.06 -2.59 -15.75
CA ILE A 311 16.27 -3.20 -17.06
C ILE A 311 17.76 -3.13 -17.42
N ARG A 312 18.42 -4.28 -17.43
CA ARG A 312 19.82 -4.39 -17.84
C ARG A 312 19.94 -4.39 -19.36
N ARG A 313 21.13 -4.07 -19.87
CA ARG A 313 21.39 -3.99 -21.33
C ARG A 313 21.05 -5.28 -22.09
N GLY A 314 21.16 -6.45 -21.45
CA GLY A 314 20.83 -7.73 -22.06
C GLY A 314 19.33 -7.92 -22.33
N ASP A 315 18.48 -7.31 -21.51
CA ASP A 315 17.03 -7.49 -21.50
C ASP A 315 16.30 -6.30 -22.16
N MET A 316 17.06 -5.31 -22.62
CA MET A 316 16.57 -4.07 -23.21
C MET A 316 16.18 -4.26 -24.68
N GLN A 317 15.00 -3.72 -25.05
CA GLN A 317 14.53 -3.59 -26.43
C GLN A 317 15.05 -2.30 -27.07
N VAL A 318 14.79 -1.16 -26.44
CA VAL A 318 15.29 0.17 -26.88
C VAL A 318 15.64 1.02 -25.66
N GLU A 319 16.47 2.04 -25.88
CA GLU A 319 16.84 3.04 -24.89
C GLU A 319 16.62 4.45 -25.43
N PHE A 320 16.16 5.35 -24.55
CA PHE A 320 16.16 6.78 -24.74
C PHE A 320 17.06 7.39 -23.67
N ASP A 321 18.07 8.16 -24.05
CA ASP A 321 19.13 8.60 -23.11
C ASP A 321 19.55 10.04 -23.41
N GLY A 322 19.01 10.99 -22.64
CA GLY A 322 19.26 12.43 -22.76
C GLY A 322 20.73 12.83 -22.57
N SER A 323 21.55 11.94 -21.99
CA SER A 323 23.01 12.15 -21.91
C SER A 323 23.75 11.88 -23.22
N ARG A 324 23.06 11.31 -24.22
CA ARG A 324 23.65 10.86 -25.50
C ARG A 324 22.95 11.45 -26.72
N VAL A 325 21.65 11.69 -26.63
CA VAL A 325 20.81 12.20 -27.72
C VAL A 325 19.83 13.22 -27.15
N ASP A 326 19.13 13.96 -28.03
CA ASP A 326 18.18 14.96 -27.59
C ASP A 326 16.92 14.30 -27.04
N CYS A 327 16.67 14.51 -25.75
CA CYS A 327 15.46 14.09 -25.05
C CYS A 327 14.85 15.25 -24.26
N ALA A 328 13.56 15.16 -23.95
CA ALA A 328 12.88 16.09 -23.04
C ALA A 328 11.59 15.49 -22.46
N GLU A 329 11.29 15.81 -21.21
CA GLU A 329 9.95 15.67 -20.64
C GLU A 329 9.45 17.03 -20.16
N LEU A 330 8.21 17.37 -20.49
CA LEU A 330 7.67 18.70 -20.23
C LEU A 330 6.17 18.66 -19.97
N VAL A 331 5.73 19.39 -18.95
CA VAL A 331 4.34 19.78 -18.74
C VAL A 331 4.17 21.22 -19.16
N GLN A 332 3.08 21.53 -19.86
CA GLN A 332 2.70 22.90 -20.19
C GLN A 332 1.25 23.15 -19.81
N ALA A 333 1.02 24.15 -18.95
CA ALA A 333 -0.32 24.67 -18.71
C ALA A 333 -0.76 25.49 -19.93
N VAL A 334 -1.95 25.18 -20.43
CA VAL A 334 -2.53 25.84 -21.61
C VAL A 334 -4.00 26.14 -21.39
N ASP A 335 -4.56 27.00 -22.24
CA ASP A 335 -6.00 27.27 -22.20
C ASP A 335 -6.81 26.04 -22.60
N ALA A 336 -7.94 25.82 -21.93
CA ALA A 336 -8.79 24.64 -22.17
C ALA A 336 -9.36 24.56 -23.59
N SER A 337 -9.33 25.67 -24.35
CA SER A 337 -9.70 25.73 -25.77
C SER A 337 -8.59 25.28 -26.72
N GLU A 338 -7.34 25.21 -26.26
CA GLU A 338 -6.17 24.86 -27.07
C GLU A 338 -5.88 23.35 -27.11
N ILE A 339 -6.54 22.57 -26.23
CA ILE A 339 -6.33 21.14 -26.11
C ILE A 339 -7.62 20.32 -26.12
N GLU A 340 -7.48 19.10 -26.60
CA GLU A 340 -8.50 18.06 -26.58
C GLU A 340 -8.17 17.04 -25.50
N ASP A 341 -9.15 16.75 -24.64
CA ASP A 341 -8.95 15.78 -23.56
C ASP A 341 -8.73 14.36 -24.12
N HIS A 342 -7.81 13.63 -23.50
CA HIS A 342 -7.42 12.26 -23.89
C HIS A 342 -6.87 12.14 -25.33
N LYS A 343 -6.31 13.22 -25.88
CA LYS A 343 -5.63 13.16 -27.17
C LYS A 343 -4.18 12.75 -26.98
N ILE A 344 -3.79 11.64 -27.61
CA ILE A 344 -2.41 11.11 -27.61
C ILE A 344 -1.89 11.07 -29.04
N THR A 345 -0.76 11.75 -29.29
CA THR A 345 -0.15 11.84 -30.62
C THR A 345 1.29 11.35 -30.59
N ILE A 346 1.67 10.49 -31.54
CA ILE A 346 3.06 10.05 -31.74
C ILE A 346 3.59 10.68 -33.04
N VAL A 347 4.76 11.34 -32.95
CA VAL A 347 5.41 12.02 -34.07
C VAL A 347 6.82 11.44 -34.26
N GLY A 348 6.93 10.50 -35.19
CA GLY A 348 8.19 9.78 -35.47
C GLY A 348 8.00 8.26 -35.39
N PRO A 349 9.10 7.49 -35.49
CA PRO A 349 9.06 6.03 -35.42
C PRO A 349 8.60 5.53 -34.03
N ASP A 350 7.78 4.49 -33.99
CA ASP A 350 7.43 3.78 -32.75
C ASP A 350 8.50 2.71 -32.42
N VAL A 351 8.38 2.05 -31.27
CA VAL A 351 9.37 1.10 -30.73
C VAL A 351 9.67 -0.07 -31.68
N ASP A 352 8.69 -0.53 -32.46
CA ASP A 352 8.85 -1.63 -33.43
C ASP A 352 9.54 -1.22 -34.74
N GLU A 353 9.68 0.08 -34.98
CA GLU A 353 10.43 0.62 -36.11
C GLU A 353 11.90 0.92 -35.75
N MET A 354 12.25 0.82 -34.47
CA MET A 354 13.59 1.07 -33.95
C MET A 354 14.45 -0.20 -33.94
N GLU A 355 15.75 -0.05 -34.17
CA GLU A 355 16.69 -1.18 -34.11
C GLU A 355 16.83 -1.71 -32.67
N LEU A 356 16.90 -3.04 -32.52
CA LEU A 356 17.08 -3.68 -31.22
C LEU A 356 18.34 -3.18 -30.51
N GLY A 357 18.18 -2.70 -29.28
CA GLY A 357 19.24 -2.20 -28.42
C GLY A 357 19.77 -0.82 -28.82
N SER A 358 19.10 -0.14 -29.76
CA SER A 358 19.44 1.22 -30.19
C SER A 358 19.16 2.26 -29.11
N LYS A 359 19.80 3.42 -29.28
CA LYS A 359 19.56 4.63 -28.49
C LYS A 359 18.85 5.64 -29.38
N ASN A 360 17.70 6.12 -28.93
CA ASN A 360 16.82 6.99 -29.70
C ASN A 360 16.49 8.26 -28.92
N SER A 361 16.16 9.33 -29.65
CA SER A 361 15.63 10.55 -29.07
C SER A 361 14.18 10.36 -28.66
N ILE A 362 13.77 11.01 -27.56
CA ILE A 362 12.36 11.13 -27.18
C ILE A 362 12.10 12.48 -26.52
N ALA A 363 11.08 13.19 -27.02
CA ALA A 363 10.52 14.31 -26.29
C ALA A 363 9.04 14.06 -26.04
N TYR A 364 8.54 14.22 -24.82
CA TYR A 364 7.10 14.16 -24.55
C TYR A 364 6.61 15.41 -23.84
N VAL A 365 5.57 15.99 -24.42
CA VAL A 365 4.93 17.22 -23.93
C VAL A 365 3.52 16.85 -23.48
N VAL A 366 3.26 17.01 -22.19
CA VAL A 366 1.96 16.80 -21.56
C VAL A 366 1.33 18.16 -21.32
N LYS A 367 0.34 18.49 -22.15
CA LYS A 367 -0.42 19.73 -22.00
C LYS A 367 -1.59 19.50 -21.07
N VAL A 368 -1.73 20.37 -20.08
CA VAL A 368 -2.79 20.30 -19.08
C VAL A 368 -3.58 21.60 -19.04
N ALA A 369 -4.89 21.48 -18.85
CA ALA A 369 -5.76 22.62 -18.63
C ALA A 369 -6.72 22.33 -17.48
N GLY A 370 -6.99 23.34 -16.67
CA GLY A 370 -8.02 23.26 -15.66
C GLY A 370 -8.23 24.59 -14.95
N LYS A 371 -9.41 24.79 -14.38
CA LYS A 371 -9.79 26.09 -13.81
C LYS A 371 -8.83 26.58 -12.70
N ASN A 372 -8.28 25.63 -11.94
CA ASN A 372 -7.35 25.90 -10.85
C ASN A 372 -5.87 25.65 -11.24
N MET A 373 -5.60 25.28 -12.50
CA MET A 373 -4.25 25.01 -12.97
C MET A 373 -3.44 26.31 -13.04
N GLN A 374 -2.16 26.24 -12.67
CA GLN A 374 -1.22 27.35 -12.71
C GLN A 374 0.14 26.84 -13.20
N SER A 375 0.94 27.71 -13.85
CA SER A 375 2.28 27.34 -14.32
C SER A 375 3.19 26.79 -13.21
N ASP A 376 2.91 27.16 -11.96
CA ASP A 376 3.69 26.76 -10.78
C ASP A 376 3.50 25.27 -10.45
N PHE A 377 2.42 24.66 -10.93
CA PHE A 377 2.18 23.23 -10.78
C PHE A 377 2.83 22.39 -11.87
N GLU A 378 3.31 22.99 -12.97
CA GLU A 378 3.93 22.24 -14.06
C GLU A 378 5.12 21.38 -13.59
N PRO A 379 6.09 21.90 -12.81
CA PRO A 379 7.22 21.09 -12.34
C PRO A 379 6.80 20.02 -11.33
N VAL A 380 5.71 20.25 -10.60
CA VAL A 380 5.16 19.29 -9.63
C VAL A 380 4.61 18.07 -10.36
N ILE A 381 3.90 18.29 -11.47
CA ILE A 381 3.38 17.23 -12.33
C ILE A 381 4.53 16.53 -13.07
N GLU A 382 5.49 17.28 -13.62
CA GLU A 382 6.66 16.70 -14.33
C GLU A 382 7.45 15.74 -13.45
N ARG A 383 7.68 16.09 -12.18
CA ARG A 383 8.44 15.24 -11.26
C ARG A 383 7.80 13.86 -11.07
N LYS A 384 6.48 13.74 -11.28
CA LYS A 384 5.75 12.48 -11.14
C LYS A 384 5.86 11.56 -12.35
N PHE A 385 6.29 12.04 -13.51
CA PHE A 385 6.52 11.21 -14.69
C PHE A 385 7.47 10.06 -14.40
N HIS A 386 8.49 10.32 -13.58
CA HIS A 386 9.40 9.30 -13.10
C HIS A 386 8.67 8.13 -12.44
N ASN A 387 7.81 8.40 -11.47
CA ASN A 387 7.06 7.37 -10.76
C ASN A 387 6.07 6.68 -11.71
N TYR A 388 5.32 7.44 -12.51
CA TYR A 388 4.31 6.88 -13.40
C TYR A 388 4.89 5.91 -14.42
N ILE A 389 6.00 6.27 -15.05
CA ILE A 389 6.63 5.42 -16.08
C ILE A 389 7.25 4.18 -15.43
N ASN A 390 7.84 4.29 -14.23
CA ASN A 390 8.40 3.15 -13.51
C ASN A 390 7.31 2.21 -12.95
N CYS A 391 6.07 2.65 -12.76
CA CYS A 391 4.96 1.77 -12.40
C CYS A 391 4.53 0.81 -13.54
N ILE A 392 5.08 0.95 -14.74
CA ILE A 392 4.80 0.06 -15.88
C ILE A 392 5.78 -1.13 -15.84
N GLU A 393 5.24 -2.35 -15.76
CA GLU A 393 6.06 -3.57 -15.80
C GLU A 393 6.97 -3.61 -17.04
N GLY A 394 8.26 -3.84 -16.83
CA GLY A 394 9.24 -3.92 -17.92
C GLY A 394 9.58 -2.59 -18.59
N VAL A 395 9.30 -1.45 -17.94
CA VAL A 395 9.78 -0.12 -18.35
C VAL A 395 10.52 0.55 -17.20
N TYR A 396 11.61 1.25 -17.49
CA TYR A 396 12.43 1.94 -16.50
C TYR A 396 12.64 3.39 -16.90
N HIS A 397 12.47 4.32 -15.96
CA HIS A 397 12.74 5.75 -16.13
C HIS A 397 13.70 6.28 -15.05
N THR A 398 14.62 7.16 -15.41
CA THR A 398 15.45 7.92 -14.46
C THR A 398 15.84 9.28 -15.04
N GLY A 399 16.42 10.14 -14.22
CA GLY A 399 16.68 11.53 -14.60
C GLY A 399 15.41 12.39 -14.58
N GLN A 400 15.54 13.59 -15.14
CA GLN A 400 14.46 14.57 -15.19
C GLN A 400 14.68 15.55 -16.35
N ARG A 401 13.63 16.27 -16.76
CA ARG A 401 13.69 17.34 -17.78
C ARG A 401 14.31 16.82 -19.09
N ASP A 402 15.43 17.39 -19.55
CA ASP A 402 16.11 16.97 -20.78
C ASP A 402 17.21 15.91 -20.55
N MET A 403 17.51 15.61 -19.28
CA MET A 403 18.50 14.62 -18.86
C MET A 403 17.85 13.32 -18.37
N LEU A 404 16.70 12.97 -18.97
CA LEU A 404 15.99 11.73 -18.70
C LEU A 404 16.66 10.52 -19.36
N ARG A 405 16.32 9.33 -18.86
CA ARG A 405 16.64 8.06 -19.49
C ARG A 405 15.48 7.10 -19.32
N ILE A 406 14.99 6.55 -20.44
CA ILE A 406 13.97 5.49 -20.47
C ILE A 406 14.56 4.23 -21.09
N ARG A 407 14.23 3.07 -20.52
CA ARG A 407 14.45 1.76 -21.14
C ARG A 407 13.14 1.01 -21.24
N ILE A 408 12.93 0.35 -22.37
CA ILE A 408 11.82 -0.58 -22.57
C ILE A 408 12.41 -1.98 -22.68
N GLY A 409 11.88 -2.93 -21.92
CA GLY A 409 12.32 -4.33 -21.90
C GLY A 409 11.77 -5.13 -23.07
N LYS A 410 12.47 -6.22 -23.42
CA LYS A 410 12.04 -7.16 -24.46
C LYS A 410 10.70 -7.82 -24.13
N GLU A 411 10.46 -8.13 -22.86
CA GLU A 411 9.21 -8.75 -22.41
C GLU A 411 8.02 -7.81 -22.61
N ALA A 412 8.13 -6.55 -22.18
CA ALA A 412 7.10 -5.54 -22.41
C ALA A 412 6.83 -5.32 -23.91
N PHE A 413 7.90 -5.21 -24.73
CA PHE A 413 7.75 -5.10 -26.18
C PHE A 413 7.02 -6.28 -26.80
N ASN A 414 7.36 -7.51 -26.40
CA ASN A 414 6.74 -8.74 -26.88
C ASN A 414 5.29 -8.89 -26.43
N ALA A 415 4.92 -8.34 -25.27
CA ALA A 415 3.53 -8.23 -24.82
C ALA A 415 2.72 -7.23 -25.66
N GLY A 416 3.39 -6.39 -26.46
CA GLY A 416 2.75 -5.42 -27.35
C GLY A 416 2.92 -3.96 -26.90
N PHE A 417 3.78 -3.69 -25.90
CA PHE A 417 4.03 -2.33 -25.44
C PHE A 417 4.64 -1.45 -26.54
N ARG A 418 4.27 -0.17 -26.55
CA ARG A 418 4.48 0.84 -27.61
C ARG A 418 4.41 2.24 -27.00
N LEU A 419 4.88 3.27 -27.70
CA LEU A 419 4.94 4.63 -27.15
C LEU A 419 3.56 5.21 -26.81
N LYS A 420 2.50 4.86 -27.55
CA LYS A 420 1.13 5.26 -27.20
C LYS A 420 0.79 4.92 -25.75
N HIS A 421 1.24 3.77 -25.25
CA HIS A 421 0.97 3.31 -23.89
C HIS A 421 1.64 4.18 -22.82
N ILE A 422 2.82 4.77 -23.10
CA ILE A 422 3.39 5.81 -22.23
C ILE A 422 2.44 7.01 -22.17
N GLY A 423 1.87 7.42 -23.30
CA GLY A 423 0.87 8.48 -23.37
C GLY A 423 -0.39 8.17 -22.56
N GLU A 424 -0.92 6.95 -22.64
CA GLU A 424 -2.08 6.50 -21.85
C GLU A 424 -1.78 6.56 -20.35
N VAL A 425 -0.61 6.09 -19.94
CA VAL A 425 -0.19 6.13 -18.52
C VAL A 425 -0.05 7.56 -18.03
N LEU A 426 0.61 8.44 -18.78
CA LEU A 426 0.75 9.86 -18.42
C LEU A 426 -0.62 10.54 -18.31
N TYR A 427 -1.51 10.31 -19.29
CA TYR A 427 -2.86 10.85 -19.27
C TYR A 427 -3.64 10.42 -18.02
N VAL A 428 -3.77 9.11 -17.78
CA VAL A 428 -4.56 8.57 -16.66
C VAL A 428 -3.94 8.98 -15.32
N SER A 429 -2.61 8.89 -15.18
CA SER A 429 -1.94 9.18 -13.91
C SER A 429 -2.03 10.65 -13.54
N VAL A 430 -1.81 11.57 -14.49
CA VAL A 430 -1.96 13.01 -14.25
C VAL A 430 -3.41 13.36 -13.89
N LYS A 431 -4.39 12.81 -14.63
CA LYS A 431 -5.82 13.02 -14.37
C LYS A 431 -6.25 12.50 -12.99
N ASN A 432 -5.67 11.39 -12.54
CA ASN A 432 -6.01 10.77 -11.25
C ASN A 432 -5.35 11.47 -10.05
N GLU A 433 -4.08 11.84 -10.16
CA GLU A 433 -3.34 12.44 -9.04
C GLU A 433 -3.68 13.92 -8.87
N PHE A 434 -3.95 14.62 -9.96
CA PHE A 434 -4.18 16.07 -9.97
C PHE A 434 -5.62 16.43 -10.39
N ASP A 435 -6.60 15.58 -10.07
CA ASP A 435 -8.01 15.75 -10.41
C ASP A 435 -8.62 17.10 -9.96
N ALA A 436 -8.12 17.68 -8.87
CA ALA A 436 -8.55 18.97 -8.33
C ALA A 436 -8.09 20.19 -9.17
N VAL A 437 -7.08 20.02 -10.02
CA VAL A 437 -6.47 21.11 -10.80
C VAL A 437 -6.40 20.83 -12.30
N VAL A 438 -6.43 19.57 -12.75
CA VAL A 438 -6.37 19.17 -14.17
C VAL A 438 -7.73 18.67 -14.67
N ASP A 439 -8.40 19.49 -15.48
CA ASP A 439 -9.66 19.17 -16.13
C ASP A 439 -9.47 18.46 -17.47
N LYS A 440 -8.45 18.83 -18.25
CA LYS A 440 -8.11 18.20 -19.53
C LYS A 440 -6.62 17.88 -19.64
N CYS A 441 -6.28 16.80 -20.33
CA CYS A 441 -4.89 16.40 -20.59
C CYS A 441 -4.70 15.88 -22.02
N GLU A 442 -3.70 16.42 -22.73
CA GLU A 442 -3.26 16.02 -24.06
C GLU A 442 -1.77 15.66 -24.02
N VAL A 443 -1.39 14.52 -24.61
CA VAL A 443 0.01 14.05 -24.62
C VAL A 443 0.52 13.97 -26.06
N THR A 444 1.66 14.59 -26.34
CA THR A 444 2.38 14.42 -27.61
C THR A 444 3.76 13.85 -27.34
N ILE A 445 4.09 12.74 -28.00
CA ILE A 445 5.39 12.07 -27.92
C ILE A 445 6.06 12.19 -29.28
N TYR A 446 7.26 12.74 -29.28
CA TYR A 446 8.14 12.90 -30.43
C TYR A 446 9.27 11.90 -30.33
N THR A 447 9.56 11.22 -31.43
CA THR A 447 10.72 10.34 -31.61
C THR A 447 11.43 10.59 -32.93
N ASP A 448 10.87 11.44 -33.80
CA ASP A 448 11.60 12.00 -34.91
C ASP A 448 12.77 12.84 -34.37
N PRO A 449 14.03 12.58 -34.77
CA PRO A 449 15.19 13.27 -34.20
C PRO A 449 15.16 14.80 -34.39
N ALA A 450 14.65 15.29 -35.52
CA ALA A 450 14.60 16.73 -35.79
C ALA A 450 13.55 17.40 -34.91
N GLU A 451 12.38 16.79 -34.75
CA GLU A 451 11.36 17.29 -33.83
C GLU A 451 11.81 17.20 -32.36
N CYS A 452 12.52 16.15 -31.96
CA CYS A 452 13.08 16.07 -30.61
C CYS A 452 14.09 17.20 -30.34
N THR A 453 14.97 17.47 -31.32
CA THR A 453 15.93 18.60 -31.26
C THR A 453 15.18 19.92 -31.11
N ARG A 454 14.14 20.14 -31.94
CA ARG A 454 13.31 21.35 -31.92
C ARG A 454 12.61 21.52 -30.57
N ILE A 455 11.93 20.48 -30.08
CA ILE A 455 11.23 20.53 -28.80
C ILE A 455 12.20 20.77 -27.65
N ARG A 456 13.34 20.07 -27.61
CA ARG A 456 14.35 20.25 -26.56
C ARG A 456 14.85 21.70 -26.51
N HIS A 457 15.35 22.21 -27.63
CA HIS A 457 16.08 23.49 -27.66
C HIS A 457 15.18 24.72 -27.79
N GLU A 458 14.05 24.64 -28.50
CA GLU A 458 13.18 25.79 -28.74
C GLU A 458 12.02 25.90 -27.74
N VAL A 459 11.65 24.81 -27.06
CA VAL A 459 10.48 24.79 -26.16
C VAL A 459 10.88 24.43 -24.73
N ALA A 460 11.49 23.26 -24.52
CA ALA A 460 11.75 22.72 -23.19
C ALA A 460 12.82 23.52 -22.43
N ILE A 461 14.02 23.68 -22.99
CA ILE A 461 15.10 24.45 -22.35
C ILE A 461 14.68 25.88 -22.00
N PRO A 462 14.09 26.68 -22.90
CA PRO A 462 13.62 28.02 -22.54
C PRO A 462 12.56 28.02 -21.42
N THR A 463 11.72 26.99 -21.35
CA THR A 463 10.74 26.85 -20.27
C THR A 463 11.41 26.52 -18.95
N PHE A 464 12.42 25.63 -18.96
CA PHE A 464 13.22 25.30 -17.78
C PHE A 464 14.01 26.51 -17.29
N ASP A 465 14.69 27.22 -18.18
CA ASP A 465 15.45 28.44 -17.84
C ASP A 465 14.54 29.48 -17.18
N LYS A 466 13.34 29.73 -17.74
CA LYS A 466 12.37 30.66 -17.15
C LYS A 466 11.89 30.22 -15.76
N ARG A 467 11.78 28.92 -15.51
CA ARG A 467 11.41 28.40 -14.19
C ARG A 467 12.57 28.54 -13.20
N ASP A 468 13.79 28.32 -13.65
CA ASP A 468 15.00 28.46 -12.84
C ASP A 468 15.27 29.95 -12.50
N GLU A 469 15.05 30.89 -13.44
CA GLU A 469 15.13 32.35 -13.19
C GLU A 469 14.21 32.83 -12.06
N ARG A 470 13.07 32.16 -11.84
CA ARG A 470 12.17 32.50 -10.72
C ARG A 470 12.77 32.10 -9.38
N LEU A 471 13.54 31.02 -9.34
CA LEU A 471 14.22 30.54 -8.15
C LEU A 471 15.38 31.48 -7.77
N ASP A 472 16.04 32.11 -8.75
CA ASP A 472 17.15 33.06 -8.50
C ASP A 472 16.77 34.28 -7.64
N THR A 473 15.47 34.59 -7.52
CA THR A 473 14.98 35.69 -6.68
C THR A 473 14.62 35.27 -5.25
N LEU A 474 14.61 33.98 -4.95
CA LEU A 474 14.32 33.42 -3.64
C LEU A 474 15.62 32.98 -2.96
N THR A 475 15.88 33.52 -1.77
CA THR A 475 17.00 33.14 -0.90
C THR A 475 16.50 32.43 0.34
N ASP A 476 17.36 31.67 1.01
CA ASP A 476 17.02 30.98 2.26
C ASP A 476 16.53 31.99 3.33
N GLU A 477 17.10 33.21 3.38
CA GLU A 477 16.66 34.27 4.31
C GLU A 477 15.36 34.98 3.90
N SER A 478 14.94 34.87 2.64
CA SER A 478 13.71 35.52 2.14
C SER A 478 12.43 34.74 2.47
N VAL A 479 12.57 33.50 2.96
CA VAL A 479 11.45 32.62 3.30
C VAL A 479 11.50 32.22 4.77
N ASP A 480 10.33 32.05 5.37
CA ASP A 480 10.16 31.62 6.77
C ASP A 480 9.87 30.12 6.89
N VAL A 481 9.72 29.43 5.76
CA VAL A 481 9.33 28.01 5.69
C VAL A 481 10.21 27.26 4.70
N TYR A 482 10.75 26.12 5.14
CA TYR A 482 11.38 25.11 4.28
C TYR A 482 10.45 23.91 4.12
N TYR A 483 10.67 23.14 3.06
CA TYR A 483 9.85 21.97 2.73
C TYR A 483 10.66 20.68 2.87
N SER A 484 10.11 19.70 3.58
CA SER A 484 10.66 18.34 3.56
C SER A 484 10.05 17.54 2.41
N CYS A 485 10.88 16.84 1.62
CA CYS A 485 10.45 15.89 0.60
C CYS A 485 10.87 14.47 1.00
N ILE A 486 9.92 13.54 0.99
CA ILE A 486 10.10 12.12 1.33
C ILE A 486 9.83 11.19 0.14
N LEU A 487 9.75 11.73 -1.08
CA LEU A 487 9.38 10.96 -2.28
C LEU A 487 10.32 9.77 -2.52
N CYS A 488 11.63 9.93 -2.28
CA CYS A 488 12.61 8.85 -2.44
C CYS A 488 12.56 7.79 -1.34
N GLN A 489 11.69 7.91 -0.34
CA GLN A 489 11.52 6.86 0.67
C GLN A 489 10.96 5.55 0.10
N ALA A 490 10.42 5.58 -1.12
CA ALA A 490 10.04 4.38 -1.87
C ALA A 490 11.20 3.37 -2.04
N PHE A 491 12.45 3.84 -2.11
CA PHE A 491 13.64 2.98 -2.23
C PHE A 491 14.75 3.32 -1.22
N SER A 492 14.65 4.44 -0.52
CA SER A 492 15.58 4.85 0.55
C SER A 492 14.80 5.28 1.80
N PRO A 493 14.31 4.33 2.62
CA PRO A 493 13.28 4.59 3.64
C PRO A 493 13.65 5.61 4.71
N SER A 494 14.94 5.83 4.99
CA SER A 494 15.42 6.81 5.98
C SER A 494 15.78 8.16 5.37
N HIS A 495 15.65 8.34 4.06
CA HIS A 495 16.03 9.56 3.37
C HIS A 495 14.96 10.65 3.53
N VAL A 496 15.41 11.88 3.82
CA VAL A 496 14.57 13.09 3.80
C VAL A 496 15.39 14.19 3.13
N CYS A 497 14.84 14.78 2.07
CA CYS A 497 15.36 16.03 1.52
C CYS A 497 14.76 17.20 2.30
N VAL A 498 15.59 18.13 2.74
CA VAL A 498 15.15 19.47 3.14
C VAL A 498 15.41 20.39 1.96
N VAL A 499 14.33 20.82 1.30
CA VAL A 499 14.35 21.67 0.13
C VAL A 499 14.23 23.11 0.59
N THR A 500 15.23 23.91 0.22
CA THR A 500 15.27 25.37 0.46
C THR A 500 15.44 26.07 -0.89
N PRO A 501 15.18 27.39 -0.98
CA PRO A 501 15.45 28.15 -2.20
C PRO A 501 16.87 27.94 -2.76
N GLU A 502 17.89 27.93 -1.90
CA GLU A 502 19.29 27.79 -2.32
C GLU A 502 19.82 26.35 -2.28
N ARG A 503 18.99 25.40 -1.83
CA ARG A 503 19.29 23.96 -1.79
C ARG A 503 18.12 23.16 -2.35
N LEU A 504 18.13 23.01 -3.67
CA LEU A 504 17.17 22.19 -4.40
C LEU A 504 17.24 20.71 -3.98
N GLY A 505 16.15 19.98 -4.20
CA GLY A 505 16.10 18.53 -4.01
C GLY A 505 17.13 17.81 -4.88
N LEU A 506 17.76 16.78 -4.31
CA LEU A 506 18.83 15.99 -4.93
C LEU A 506 18.37 15.07 -6.06
#